data_AF-A0A8I2YNS7-F1
#
_entry.id   AF-A0A8I2YNS7-F1
#
_cell.length_a   1.000
_cell.length_b   1.000
_cell.length_c   1.000
_cell.angle_alpha   90.00
_cell.angle_beta   90.00
_cell.angle_gamma   90.00
#
_symmetry.space_group_name_H-M   'P 1'
#
loop_
_entity.id
_entity.type
_entity.pdbx_description
1 polymer ?
#
loop_
_entity_poly.entity_id
_entity_poly.type
_entity_poly.pdbx_seq_one_letter_code
_entity_poly.pdbx_strand_id
1 'polypeptide(L)'
;MFGSSELITRGAHEPRSVCIVANDWLDYRSHHKKISTPLDDTLTHAVSFFFSAFNPTSSAMDATPGDSSNLTWDNVGLGLAFILFNAIISSVLHLGVGSSLVTSALRCIVQLAIMGLVLQRVFETNNPWAVGAIAFVLNFLGTLEAVANKSKKRYHNMFPSILVSMLGSTIPVSVIGARFAMAVTPFWTPEQYIPVVGMLCGNAVSAVVVAVAYVLKEIYDNRDKVETYLAYGASRFEACSPVAREALRIALTPTISQMSVIGIISIPGMMTGAILGGSSVDQAAKLQMIIMFMISASSALAAMVATIFALSVVIDSEHRIRPDRVDVKEHAIWRGRNWVWAQIVGGVKCVAGCCWRRKEERVNGHHDGERLLG
;
A
#
# COMPACT_ATOMS: atom_id res chain seq x y z
N MET A 1 -39.51 5.22 -41.36
CA MET A 1 -39.94 5.92 -40.14
C MET A 1 -38.72 6.01 -39.22
N PHE A 2 -37.76 6.89 -39.46
CA PHE A 2 -37.78 8.33 -39.16
C PHE A 2 -38.27 8.66 -37.75
N GLY A 3 -37.37 9.20 -36.92
CA GLY A 3 -37.69 10.28 -35.99
C GLY A 3 -37.45 10.03 -34.50
N SER A 4 -36.19 10.08 -34.05
CA SER A 4 -35.76 10.99 -32.96
C SER A 4 -34.27 10.80 -32.68
N SER A 5 -33.47 11.50 -33.50
CA SER A 5 -32.15 12.00 -33.13
C SER A 5 -32.33 13.26 -32.27
N GLU A 6 -31.30 13.63 -31.50
CA GLU A 6 -31.20 14.81 -30.61
C GLU A 6 -31.76 14.63 -29.19
N LEU A 7 -30.91 14.20 -28.24
CA LEU A 7 -30.83 14.79 -26.88
C LEU A 7 -29.79 14.16 -25.93
N ILE A 8 -28.59 13.75 -26.38
CA ILE A 8 -27.47 13.53 -25.43
C ILE A 8 -26.16 14.04 -26.04
N THR A 9 -26.17 15.31 -26.46
CA THR A 9 -24.99 16.13 -26.76
C THR A 9 -25.18 17.49 -26.11
N ARG A 10 -25.34 17.53 -24.79
CA ARG A 10 -25.23 18.75 -23.97
C ARG A 10 -25.08 18.36 -22.51
N GLY A 11 -23.86 18.47 -22.01
CA GLY A 11 -23.53 18.16 -20.62
C GLY A 11 -22.06 17.83 -20.45
N ALA A 12 -21.17 18.67 -20.99
CA ALA A 12 -19.80 18.73 -20.51
C ALA A 12 -19.90 19.11 -19.02
N HIS A 13 -19.77 18.14 -18.13
CA HIS A 13 -19.68 18.39 -16.70
C HIS A 13 -18.33 19.08 -16.46
N GLU A 14 -18.38 20.41 -16.43
CA GLU A 14 -17.45 21.27 -15.71
C GLU A 14 -17.01 20.58 -14.40
N PRO A 15 -15.71 20.59 -14.07
CA PRO A 15 -15.28 20.15 -12.75
C PRO A 15 -15.93 21.09 -11.73
N ARG A 16 -16.97 20.61 -11.04
CA ARG A 16 -17.59 21.36 -9.95
C ARG A 16 -16.48 21.74 -8.98
N SER A 17 -16.21 23.03 -8.90
CA SER A 17 -15.12 23.57 -8.09
C SER A 17 -15.28 23.10 -6.66
N VAL A 18 -14.16 22.77 -6.02
CA VAL A 18 -14.05 22.30 -4.63
C VAL A 18 -14.89 23.13 -3.64
N CYS A 19 -15.08 24.43 -3.91
CA CYS A 19 -15.93 25.33 -3.14
C CYS A 19 -17.42 24.95 -3.12
N ILE A 20 -17.97 24.35 -4.18
CA ILE A 20 -19.39 23.96 -4.24
C ILE A 20 -19.65 22.76 -3.33
N VAL A 21 -18.75 21.77 -3.34
CA VAL A 21 -18.84 20.60 -2.45
C VAL A 21 -18.63 21.01 -0.99
N ALA A 22 -17.74 21.98 -0.73
CA ALA A 22 -17.53 22.53 0.61
C ALA A 22 -18.77 23.28 1.14
N ASN A 23 -19.44 24.05 0.28
CA ASN A 23 -20.69 24.74 0.65
C ASN A 23 -21.84 23.76 0.88
N ASP A 24 -22.01 22.73 0.06
CA ASP A 24 -23.04 21.70 0.27
C ASP A 24 -22.83 20.94 1.59
N TRP A 25 -21.58 20.70 1.99
CA TRP A 25 -21.27 20.02 3.25
C TRP A 25 -21.48 20.91 4.48
N LEU A 26 -21.15 22.20 4.37
CA LEU A 26 -21.42 23.20 5.42
C LEU A 26 -22.93 23.44 5.59
N ASP A 27 -23.69 23.45 4.48
CA ASP A 27 -25.14 23.65 4.49
C ASP A 27 -25.89 22.44 5.06
N TYR A 28 -25.47 21.21 4.68
CA TYR A 28 -26.00 19.96 5.24
C TYR A 28 -25.84 19.88 6.76
N ARG A 29 -24.72 20.39 7.30
CA ARG A 29 -24.44 20.38 8.74
C ARG A 29 -25.20 21.45 9.51
N SER A 30 -25.55 22.58 8.88
CA SER A 30 -26.37 23.63 9.53
C SER A 30 -27.75 23.11 9.93
N HIS A 31 -28.29 22.15 9.15
CA HIS A 31 -29.60 21.52 9.38
C HIS A 31 -29.61 20.42 10.46
N HIS A 32 -28.46 19.83 10.84
CA HIS A 32 -28.38 18.70 11.77
C HIS A 32 -27.75 19.05 13.12
N LYS A 33 -28.14 20.21 13.67
CA LYS A 33 -27.62 20.77 14.92
C LYS A 33 -28.24 20.14 16.17
N LYS A 34 -28.00 18.85 16.45
CA LYS A 34 -28.22 18.25 17.78
C LYS A 34 -27.10 17.28 18.12
N ILE A 35 -26.38 17.59 19.21
CA ILE A 35 -25.28 16.84 19.85
C ILE A 35 -23.88 17.29 19.37
N SER A 36 -23.46 18.48 19.81
CA SER A 36 -22.08 18.96 19.71
C SER A 36 -21.19 18.21 20.70
N THR A 37 -20.31 17.34 20.20
CA THR A 37 -19.19 16.79 20.98
C THR A 37 -17.90 17.58 20.63
N PRO A 38 -16.95 17.76 21.57
CA PRO A 38 -15.71 18.51 21.32
C PRO A 38 -14.82 17.92 20.20
N LEU A 39 -15.05 16.65 19.84
CA LEU A 39 -14.42 15.98 18.70
C LEU A 39 -14.85 16.58 17.35
N ASP A 40 -16.11 17.02 17.28
CA ASP A 40 -16.76 17.43 16.05
C ASP A 40 -16.33 18.84 15.62
N ASP A 41 -16.04 19.73 16.58
CA ASP A 41 -15.45 21.04 16.33
C ASP A 41 -14.00 20.92 15.83
N THR A 42 -13.22 20.01 16.43
CA THR A 42 -11.82 19.76 16.03
C THR A 42 -11.71 19.24 14.60
N LEU A 43 -12.61 18.35 14.18
CA LEU A 43 -12.71 17.87 12.79
C LEU A 43 -13.08 19.01 11.82
N THR A 44 -14.01 19.88 12.20
CA THR A 44 -14.40 21.05 11.40
C THR A 44 -13.23 21.99 11.17
N HIS A 45 -12.48 22.29 12.23
CA HIS A 45 -11.32 23.16 12.16
C HIS A 45 -10.19 22.54 11.33
N ALA A 46 -9.94 21.23 11.45
CA ALA A 46 -8.94 20.55 10.64
C ALA A 46 -9.29 20.59 9.15
N VAL A 47 -10.55 20.28 8.80
CA VAL A 47 -11.06 20.31 7.42
C VAL A 47 -11.00 21.73 6.87
N SER A 48 -11.51 22.72 7.60
CA SER A 48 -11.48 24.12 7.19
C SER A 48 -10.06 24.67 7.02
N PHE A 49 -9.13 24.32 7.93
CA PHE A 49 -7.72 24.70 7.84
C PHE A 49 -7.03 24.09 6.60
N PHE A 50 -7.30 22.81 6.31
CA PHE A 50 -6.74 22.15 5.12
C PHE A 50 -7.23 22.78 3.82
N PHE A 51 -8.55 23.04 3.72
CA PHE A 51 -9.11 23.73 2.57
C PHE A 51 -8.60 25.17 2.45
N SER A 52 -8.39 25.87 3.56
CA SER A 52 -7.79 27.21 3.56
C SER A 52 -6.32 27.19 3.15
N ALA A 53 -5.55 26.17 3.53
CA ALA A 53 -4.15 26.01 3.15
C ALA A 53 -3.96 25.62 1.67
N PHE A 54 -4.99 25.03 1.06
CA PHE A 54 -5.05 24.67 -0.36
C PHE A 54 -5.81 25.69 -1.21
N ASN A 55 -6.23 26.81 -0.63
CA ASN A 55 -6.81 27.89 -1.42
C ASN A 55 -5.68 28.46 -2.29
N PRO A 56 -5.73 28.30 -3.62
CA PRO A 56 -4.62 28.72 -4.46
C PRO A 56 -4.43 30.22 -4.28
N THR A 57 -3.29 30.63 -3.72
CA THR A 57 -2.82 32.00 -3.90
C THR A 57 -2.81 32.23 -5.40
N SER A 58 -3.48 33.31 -5.81
CA SER A 58 -3.89 33.71 -7.16
C SER A 58 -2.74 33.93 -8.17
N SER A 59 -1.59 33.29 -7.98
CA SER A 59 -0.40 33.36 -8.83
C SER A 59 -0.27 32.21 -9.83
N ALA A 60 -1.22 31.27 -9.88
CA ALA A 60 -1.20 30.11 -10.78
C ALA A 60 -2.06 30.27 -12.05
N MET A 61 -2.54 31.48 -12.36
CA MET A 61 -3.50 31.74 -13.43
C MET A 61 -2.87 32.23 -14.76
N ASP A 62 -1.54 32.27 -14.88
CA ASP A 62 -0.82 32.68 -16.11
C ASP A 62 0.01 31.52 -16.72
N ALA A 63 -0.58 30.33 -16.85
CA ALA A 63 0.06 29.22 -17.59
C ALA A 63 -0.55 29.09 -18.99
N THR A 64 0.22 29.47 -20.02
CA THR A 64 -0.08 29.25 -21.44
C THR A 64 -0.23 27.75 -21.75
N PRO A 65 -1.17 27.35 -22.63
CA PRO A 65 -1.42 25.95 -22.97
C PRO A 65 -0.35 25.45 -23.95
N GLY A 66 0.78 24.96 -23.43
CA GLY A 66 1.85 24.44 -24.28
C GLY A 66 3.06 23.84 -23.57
N ASP A 67 3.34 24.20 -22.33
CA ASP A 67 4.48 23.62 -21.60
C ASP A 67 4.11 22.27 -20.99
N SER A 68 4.82 21.23 -21.43
CA SER A 68 4.82 19.92 -20.78
C SER A 68 5.14 20.12 -19.31
N SER A 69 4.14 19.86 -18.46
CA SER A 69 4.17 20.09 -17.02
C SER A 69 5.36 19.34 -16.39
N ASN A 70 6.49 20.04 -16.25
CA ASN A 70 7.65 19.52 -15.55
C ASN A 70 7.26 19.40 -14.08
N LEU A 71 7.16 18.16 -13.62
CA LEU A 71 6.77 17.85 -12.24
C LEU A 71 7.92 18.31 -11.31
N THR A 72 7.77 19.48 -10.71
CA THR A 72 8.70 19.99 -9.68
C THR A 72 8.47 19.27 -8.34
N TRP A 73 9.50 19.31 -7.48
CA TRP A 73 9.43 18.77 -6.11
C TRP A 73 8.30 19.40 -5.28
N ASP A 74 7.85 20.61 -5.64
CA ASP A 74 6.73 21.29 -5.00
C ASP A 74 5.41 20.52 -5.16
N ASN A 75 5.18 19.91 -6.32
CA ASN A 75 3.99 19.08 -6.57
C ASN A 75 4.00 17.81 -5.72
N VAL A 76 5.18 17.23 -5.49
CA VAL A 76 5.34 16.07 -4.59
C VAL A 76 5.07 16.49 -3.14
N GLY A 77 5.52 17.68 -2.73
CA GLY A 77 5.22 18.27 -1.42
C GLY A 77 3.72 18.49 -1.20
N LEU A 78 3.02 18.97 -2.22
CA LEU A 78 1.57 19.15 -2.21
C LEU A 78 0.83 17.80 -2.10
N GLY A 79 1.32 16.75 -2.77
CA GLY A 79 0.88 15.37 -2.57
C GLY A 79 1.05 14.88 -1.13
N LEU A 80 2.20 15.19 -0.51
CA LEU A 80 2.49 14.82 0.88
C LEU A 80 1.55 15.51 1.88
N ALA A 81 1.09 16.73 1.57
CA ALA A 81 0.14 17.45 2.41
C ALA A 81 -1.22 16.72 2.55
N PHE A 82 -1.71 16.05 1.50
CA PHE A 82 -2.92 15.20 1.59
C PHE A 82 -2.73 14.02 2.55
N ILE A 83 -1.52 13.44 2.60
CA ILE A 83 -1.21 12.36 3.54
C ILE A 83 -1.15 12.90 4.98
N LEU A 84 -0.54 14.07 5.18
CA LEU A 84 -0.49 14.73 6.48
C LEU A 84 -1.89 15.08 7.00
N PHE A 85 -2.77 15.55 6.13
CA PHE A 85 -4.16 15.82 6.48
C PHE A 85 -4.90 14.57 6.96
N ASN A 86 -4.79 13.46 6.23
CA ASN A 86 -5.34 12.17 6.65
C ASN A 86 -4.74 11.70 7.99
N ALA A 87 -3.43 11.94 8.20
CA ALA A 87 -2.78 11.62 9.47
C ALA A 87 -3.32 12.46 10.63
N ILE A 88 -3.58 13.76 10.42
CA ILE A 88 -4.17 14.66 11.42
C ILE A 88 -5.59 14.19 11.78
N ILE A 89 -6.44 13.91 10.79
CA ILE A 89 -7.80 13.39 11.03
C ILE A 89 -7.73 12.06 11.79
N SER A 90 -6.83 11.16 11.39
CA SER A 90 -6.63 9.88 12.08
C SER A 90 -6.20 10.04 13.54
N SER A 91 -5.36 11.05 13.82
CA SER A 91 -4.94 11.38 15.18
C SER A 91 -6.07 11.98 16.01
N VAL A 92 -6.89 12.86 15.44
CA VAL A 92 -8.08 13.43 16.12
C VAL A 92 -9.08 12.32 16.46
N LEU A 93 -9.27 11.36 15.55
CA LEU A 93 -10.15 10.19 15.75
C LEU A 93 -9.52 9.07 16.61
N HIS A 94 -8.30 9.24 17.12
CA HIS A 94 -7.58 8.25 17.94
C HIS A 94 -7.46 6.85 17.29
N LEU A 95 -7.42 6.78 15.96
CA LEU A 95 -7.39 5.51 15.20
C LEU A 95 -6.02 4.80 15.24
N GLY A 96 -4.96 5.48 15.70
CA GLY A 96 -3.60 4.90 15.80
C GLY A 96 -2.90 4.64 14.45
N VAL A 97 -3.50 5.02 13.32
CA VAL A 97 -2.98 4.78 11.96
C VAL A 97 -2.07 5.91 11.47
N GLY A 98 -2.23 7.13 11.97
CA GLY A 98 -1.54 8.33 11.49
C GLY A 98 -0.01 8.20 11.40
N SER A 99 0.67 7.74 12.46
CA SER A 99 2.13 7.55 12.44
C SER A 99 2.57 6.46 11.46
N SER A 100 1.79 5.39 11.31
CA SER A 100 2.07 4.32 10.34
C SER A 100 1.94 4.82 8.90
N LEU A 101 0.99 5.72 8.62
CA LEU A 101 0.80 6.30 7.31
C LEU A 101 1.98 7.23 6.94
N VAL A 102 2.41 8.10 7.86
CA VAL A 102 3.54 9.02 7.64
C VAL A 102 4.85 8.26 7.44
N THR A 103 5.13 7.23 8.26
CA THR A 103 6.33 6.39 8.03
C THR A 103 6.33 5.69 6.68
N SER A 104 5.16 5.19 6.26
CA SER A 104 5.03 4.49 4.99
C SER A 104 5.21 5.45 3.82
N ALA A 105 4.69 6.67 3.92
CA ALA A 105 4.88 7.72 2.92
C ALA A 105 6.35 8.14 2.79
N LEU A 106 7.03 8.40 3.92
CA LEU A 106 8.45 8.75 3.90
C LEU A 106 9.31 7.62 3.31
N ARG A 107 9.05 6.37 3.73
CA ARG A 107 9.72 5.18 3.17
C ARG A 107 9.47 5.07 1.66
N CYS A 108 8.25 5.33 1.19
CA CYS A 108 7.91 5.33 -0.23
C CYS A 108 8.75 6.33 -1.02
N ILE A 109 8.84 7.58 -0.55
CA ILE A 109 9.63 8.64 -1.22
C ILE A 109 11.10 8.21 -1.35
N VAL A 110 11.71 7.76 -0.25
CA VAL A 110 13.11 7.32 -0.23
C VAL A 110 13.31 6.12 -1.17
N GLN A 111 12.40 5.14 -1.14
CA GLN A 111 12.49 3.95 -1.97
C GLN A 111 12.36 4.26 -3.46
N LEU A 112 11.41 5.11 -3.86
CA LEU A 112 11.23 5.50 -5.26
C LEU A 112 12.43 6.31 -5.77
N ALA A 113 12.96 7.23 -4.95
CA ALA A 113 14.15 8.01 -5.32
C ALA A 113 15.38 7.11 -5.52
N ILE A 114 15.63 6.16 -4.61
CA ILE A 114 16.71 5.18 -4.74
C ILE A 114 16.50 4.31 -5.99
N MET A 115 15.28 3.81 -6.20
CA MET A 115 14.98 2.96 -7.36
C MET A 115 15.25 3.69 -8.67
N GLY A 116 14.89 4.97 -8.79
CA GLY A 116 15.18 5.78 -9.97
C GLY A 116 16.68 5.84 -10.30
N LEU A 117 17.52 6.06 -9.29
CA LEU A 117 18.98 6.10 -9.45
C LEU A 117 19.57 4.72 -9.79
N VAL A 118 19.07 3.66 -9.15
CA VAL A 118 19.56 2.29 -9.36
C VAL A 118 19.21 1.82 -10.77
N LEU A 119 17.98 2.02 -11.24
CA LEU A 119 17.54 1.56 -12.55
C LEU A 119 18.38 2.15 -13.69
N GLN A 120 18.75 3.43 -13.60
CA GLN A 120 19.58 4.08 -14.63
C GLN A 120 20.93 3.36 -14.81
N ARG A 121 21.62 3.02 -13.72
CA ARG A 121 22.89 2.28 -13.76
C ARG A 121 22.76 0.85 -14.25
N VAL A 122 21.61 0.24 -14.02
CA VAL A 122 21.32 -1.14 -14.42
C VAL A 122 21.09 -1.22 -15.92
N PHE A 123 20.37 -0.26 -16.49
CA PHE A 123 20.09 -0.21 -17.92
C PHE A 123 21.37 -0.04 -18.76
N GLU A 124 22.36 0.68 -18.23
CA GLU A 124 23.67 0.87 -18.87
C GLU A 124 24.51 -0.42 -18.96
N THR A 125 24.31 -1.39 -18.07
CA THR A 125 25.17 -2.58 -17.97
C THR A 125 24.77 -3.72 -18.93
N ASN A 126 23.50 -3.76 -19.38
CA ASN A 126 22.91 -4.72 -20.32
C ASN A 126 23.42 -6.19 -20.23
N ASN A 127 23.68 -6.68 -19.01
CA ASN A 127 24.19 -8.03 -18.77
C ASN A 127 23.06 -8.93 -18.19
N PRO A 128 22.76 -10.10 -18.80
CA PRO A 128 21.73 -11.02 -18.31
C PRO A 128 21.88 -11.43 -16.84
N TRP A 129 23.13 -11.56 -16.37
CA TRP A 129 23.42 -11.91 -14.98
C TRP A 129 23.07 -10.78 -14.01
N ALA A 130 23.23 -9.52 -14.43
CA ALA A 130 22.85 -8.37 -13.62
C ALA A 130 21.32 -8.30 -13.44
N VAL A 131 20.56 -8.56 -14.51
CA VAL A 131 19.09 -8.63 -14.47
C VAL A 131 18.62 -9.76 -13.55
N GLY A 132 19.24 -10.93 -13.66
CA GLY A 132 18.98 -12.06 -12.76
C GLY A 132 19.29 -11.75 -11.30
N ALA A 133 20.42 -11.10 -11.03
CA ALA A 133 20.81 -10.69 -9.67
C ALA A 133 19.81 -9.70 -9.07
N ILE A 134 19.33 -8.73 -9.85
CA ILE A 134 18.33 -7.76 -9.38
C ILE A 134 16.98 -8.42 -9.13
N ALA A 135 16.53 -9.31 -10.03
CA ALA A 135 15.32 -10.08 -9.81
C ALA A 135 15.39 -10.92 -8.51
N PHE A 136 16.56 -11.48 -8.21
CA PHE A 136 16.80 -12.18 -6.95
C PHE A 136 16.77 -11.23 -5.75
N VAL A 137 17.44 -10.07 -5.83
CA VAL A 137 17.44 -9.05 -4.77
C VAL A 137 16.03 -8.53 -4.49
N LEU A 138 15.21 -8.30 -5.53
CA LEU A 138 13.81 -7.91 -5.37
C LEU A 138 13.00 -8.97 -4.62
N ASN A 139 13.16 -10.25 -4.98
CA ASN A 139 12.52 -11.36 -4.27
C ASN A 139 13.01 -11.50 -2.82
N PHE A 140 14.31 -11.29 -2.59
CA PHE A 140 14.90 -11.34 -1.26
C PHE A 140 14.37 -10.20 -0.39
N LEU A 141 14.34 -8.97 -0.90
CA LEU A 141 13.79 -7.81 -0.19
C LEU A 141 12.29 -7.94 0.04
N GLY A 142 11.54 -8.46 -0.94
CA GLY A 142 10.12 -8.77 -0.80
C GLY A 142 9.88 -9.81 0.31
N THR A 143 10.70 -10.85 0.35
CA THR A 143 10.66 -11.86 1.43
C THR A 143 10.96 -11.24 2.80
N LEU A 144 12.00 -10.41 2.88
CA LEU A 144 12.34 -9.68 4.10
C LEU A 144 11.19 -8.78 4.55
N GLU A 145 10.48 -8.12 3.62
CA GLU A 145 9.34 -7.29 3.97
C GLU A 145 8.13 -8.11 4.45
N ALA A 146 7.82 -9.21 3.76
CA ALA A 146 6.77 -10.16 4.15
C ALA A 146 6.99 -10.65 5.58
N VAL A 147 8.24 -11.02 5.86
CA VAL A 147 8.68 -11.53 7.15
C VAL A 147 8.75 -10.38 8.15
N ALA A 148 9.66 -9.42 8.02
CA ALA A 148 9.97 -8.43 9.05
C ALA A 148 8.86 -7.40 9.32
N ASN A 149 8.12 -6.95 8.30
CA ASN A 149 7.21 -5.81 8.43
C ASN A 149 5.72 -6.17 8.44
N LYS A 150 5.31 -7.23 7.74
CA LYS A 150 3.88 -7.52 7.55
C LYS A 150 3.34 -8.69 8.40
N SER A 151 4.17 -9.62 8.87
CA SER A 151 3.69 -10.75 9.67
C SER A 151 3.61 -10.44 11.16
N LYS A 152 2.39 -10.38 11.72
CA LYS A 152 2.13 -10.16 13.17
C LYS A 152 2.42 -11.39 14.04
N LYS A 153 2.33 -12.61 13.49
CA LYS A 153 2.68 -13.88 14.15
C LYS A 153 3.79 -14.57 13.35
N ARG A 154 4.75 -15.21 14.01
CA ARG A 154 5.94 -15.80 13.38
C ARG A 154 6.12 -17.25 13.81
N TYR A 155 6.64 -18.09 12.91
CA TYR A 155 7.14 -19.42 13.26
C TYR A 155 8.64 -19.57 13.00
N HIS A 156 9.29 -20.51 13.68
CA HIS A 156 10.71 -20.83 13.51
C HIS A 156 11.01 -21.28 12.05
N ASN A 157 11.98 -20.67 11.37
CA ASN A 157 12.30 -20.87 9.94
C ASN A 157 11.29 -20.33 8.90
N MET A 158 10.50 -19.31 9.23
CA MET A 158 9.58 -18.66 8.27
C MET A 158 10.29 -18.02 7.06
N PHE A 159 11.51 -17.50 7.25
CA PHE A 159 12.26 -16.84 6.18
C PHE A 159 12.58 -17.78 4.99
N PRO A 160 13.27 -18.93 5.17
CA PRO A 160 13.59 -19.81 4.06
C PRO A 160 12.34 -20.40 3.38
N SER A 161 11.28 -20.72 4.12
CA SER A 161 10.05 -21.24 3.51
C SER A 161 9.34 -20.22 2.62
N ILE A 162 9.27 -18.95 3.04
CA ILE A 162 8.68 -17.90 2.21
C ILE A 162 9.60 -17.58 1.04
N LEU A 163 10.91 -17.56 1.24
CA LEU A 163 11.87 -17.33 0.16
C LEU A 163 11.71 -18.38 -0.94
N VAL A 164 11.64 -19.67 -0.59
CA VAL A 164 11.41 -20.76 -1.56
C VAL A 164 10.07 -20.60 -2.26
N SER A 165 9.01 -20.24 -1.52
CA SER A 165 7.69 -19.99 -2.10
C SER A 165 7.67 -18.82 -3.10
N MET A 166 8.36 -17.73 -2.77
CA MET A 166 8.49 -16.54 -3.62
C MET A 166 9.33 -16.83 -4.86
N LEU A 167 10.55 -17.36 -4.68
CA LEU A 167 11.43 -17.70 -5.79
C LEU A 167 10.81 -18.75 -6.71
N GLY A 168 10.18 -19.78 -6.13
CA GLY A 168 9.54 -20.86 -6.88
C GLY A 168 8.27 -20.45 -7.64
N SER A 169 7.68 -19.30 -7.33
CA SER A 169 6.51 -18.79 -8.03
C SER A 169 6.84 -17.63 -8.97
N THR A 170 7.54 -16.61 -8.47
CA THR A 170 7.82 -15.38 -9.21
C THR A 170 8.80 -15.61 -10.35
N ILE A 171 9.87 -16.40 -10.16
CA ILE A 171 10.89 -16.61 -11.22
C ILE A 171 10.32 -17.40 -12.40
N PRO A 172 9.65 -18.56 -12.22
CA PRO A 172 9.11 -19.30 -13.36
C PRO A 172 8.05 -18.50 -14.11
N VAL A 173 7.15 -17.81 -13.38
CA VAL A 173 6.09 -17.01 -14.00
C VAL A 173 6.68 -15.81 -14.75
N SER A 174 7.71 -15.14 -14.21
CA SER A 174 8.34 -14.01 -14.89
C SER A 174 9.10 -14.44 -16.15
N VAL A 175 9.84 -15.56 -16.09
CA VAL A 175 10.61 -16.07 -17.25
C VAL A 175 9.67 -16.55 -18.35
N ILE A 176 8.66 -17.36 -18.01
CA ILE A 176 7.67 -17.87 -18.99
C ILE A 176 6.84 -16.72 -19.55
N GLY A 177 6.37 -15.80 -18.69
CA GLY A 177 5.57 -14.65 -19.09
C GLY A 177 6.32 -13.69 -20.01
N ALA A 178 7.56 -13.34 -19.67
CA ALA A 178 8.37 -12.45 -20.51
C ALA A 178 8.70 -13.09 -21.88
N ARG A 179 9.04 -14.39 -21.90
CA ARG A 179 9.44 -15.07 -23.13
C ARG A 179 8.27 -15.38 -24.06
N PHE A 180 7.16 -15.89 -23.52
CA PHE A 180 6.04 -16.41 -24.32
C PHE A 180 4.86 -15.44 -24.39
N ALA A 181 4.48 -14.80 -23.29
CA ALA A 181 3.29 -13.96 -23.27
C ALA A 181 3.58 -12.56 -23.83
N MET A 182 4.70 -11.95 -23.43
CA MET A 182 5.09 -10.62 -23.91
C MET A 182 5.88 -10.67 -25.24
N ALA A 183 6.26 -11.87 -25.70
CA ALA A 183 7.04 -12.11 -26.92
C ALA A 183 8.31 -11.25 -27.04
N VAL A 184 8.94 -10.90 -25.91
CA VAL A 184 10.10 -10.01 -25.89
C VAL A 184 11.35 -10.81 -26.23
N THR A 185 12.06 -10.41 -27.27
CA THR A 185 13.34 -10.99 -27.69
C THR A 185 14.43 -9.93 -27.68
N PRO A 186 15.41 -9.98 -26.77
CA PRO A 186 15.62 -10.96 -25.70
C PRO A 186 14.72 -10.76 -24.47
N PHE A 187 14.31 -11.84 -23.78
CA PHE A 187 13.38 -11.76 -22.64
C PHE A 187 13.94 -11.01 -21.41
N TRP A 188 15.24 -10.72 -21.39
CA TRP A 188 15.94 -10.02 -20.31
C TRP A 188 16.11 -8.52 -20.55
N THR A 189 15.33 -7.89 -21.46
CA THR A 189 15.32 -6.42 -21.61
C THR A 189 15.03 -5.77 -20.25
N PRO A 190 16.00 -5.07 -19.64
CA PRO A 190 15.90 -4.58 -18.27
C PRO A 190 14.69 -3.67 -18.02
N GLU A 191 14.33 -2.86 -19.03
CA GLU A 191 13.29 -1.83 -18.95
C GLU A 191 11.89 -2.43 -18.75
N GLN A 192 11.66 -3.63 -19.28
CA GLN A 192 10.37 -4.33 -19.18
C GLN A 192 10.41 -5.40 -18.09
N TYR A 193 11.51 -6.15 -18.00
CA TYR A 193 11.59 -7.31 -17.10
C TYR A 193 11.62 -6.89 -15.62
N ILE A 194 12.40 -5.86 -15.26
CA ILE A 194 12.59 -5.46 -13.86
C ILE A 194 11.27 -4.93 -13.24
N PRO A 195 10.52 -4.01 -13.89
CA PRO A 195 9.23 -3.57 -13.37
C PRO A 195 8.20 -4.70 -13.27
N VAL A 196 8.17 -5.61 -14.26
CA VAL A 196 7.26 -6.77 -14.24
C VAL A 196 7.56 -7.67 -13.06
N VAL A 197 8.82 -8.07 -12.84
CA VAL A 197 9.23 -8.85 -11.67
C VAL A 197 8.89 -8.12 -10.36
N GLY A 198 9.12 -6.80 -10.30
CA GLY A 198 8.78 -5.98 -9.15
C GLY A 198 7.28 -6.01 -8.82
N MET A 199 6.41 -5.88 -9.82
CA MET A 199 4.96 -5.98 -9.67
C MET A 199 4.50 -7.37 -9.25
N LEU A 200 5.06 -8.44 -9.86
CA LEU A 200 4.76 -9.82 -9.48
C LEU A 200 5.15 -10.09 -8.03
N CYS A 201 6.37 -9.71 -7.64
CA CYS A 201 6.87 -9.87 -6.29
C CYS A 201 6.04 -9.09 -5.26
N GLY A 202 5.70 -7.83 -5.54
CA GLY A 202 4.94 -6.97 -4.61
C GLY A 202 3.53 -7.51 -4.32
N ASN A 203 2.84 -8.01 -5.35
CA ASN A 203 1.52 -8.63 -5.21
C ASN A 203 1.62 -10.01 -4.52
N ALA A 204 2.60 -10.83 -4.90
CA ALA A 204 2.83 -12.15 -4.30
C ALA A 204 3.15 -12.05 -2.80
N VAL A 205 3.99 -11.08 -2.38
CA VAL A 205 4.28 -10.81 -0.96
C VAL A 205 2.99 -10.55 -0.18
N SER A 206 2.09 -9.72 -0.71
CA SER A 206 0.85 -9.37 -0.02
C SER A 206 -0.08 -10.57 0.09
N ALA A 207 -0.21 -11.39 -0.96
CA ALA A 207 -0.98 -12.62 -0.94
C ALA A 207 -0.41 -13.65 0.07
N VAL A 208 0.91 -13.87 0.07
CA VAL A 208 1.58 -14.79 0.99
C VAL A 208 1.41 -14.37 2.44
N VAL A 209 1.59 -13.08 2.74
CA VAL A 209 1.40 -12.55 4.09
C VAL A 209 -0.02 -12.83 4.60
N VAL A 210 -1.03 -12.57 3.78
CA VAL A 210 -2.43 -12.79 4.15
C VAL A 210 -2.72 -14.27 4.36
N ALA A 211 -2.27 -15.13 3.44
CA ALA A 211 -2.45 -16.59 3.54
C ALA A 211 -1.80 -17.15 4.82
N VAL A 212 -0.53 -16.82 5.07
CA VAL A 212 0.20 -17.33 6.23
C VAL A 212 -0.36 -16.75 7.54
N ALA A 213 -0.73 -15.48 7.57
CA ALA A 213 -1.34 -14.87 8.75
C ALA A 213 -2.68 -15.53 9.08
N TYR A 214 -3.49 -15.87 8.08
CA TYR A 214 -4.74 -16.59 8.29
C TYR A 214 -4.49 -18.00 8.81
N VAL A 215 -3.59 -18.79 8.19
CA VAL A 215 -3.25 -20.14 8.66
C VAL A 215 -2.79 -20.14 10.12
N LEU A 216 -1.86 -19.24 10.47
CA LEU A 216 -1.35 -19.13 11.84
C LEU A 216 -2.44 -18.68 12.82
N LYS A 217 -3.36 -17.83 12.39
CA LYS A 217 -4.49 -17.40 13.21
C LYS A 217 -5.47 -18.54 13.44
N GLU A 218 -5.86 -19.24 12.39
CA GLU A 218 -6.86 -20.30 12.43
C GLU A 218 -6.37 -21.48 13.29
N ILE A 219 -5.10 -21.88 13.17
CA ILE A 219 -4.56 -22.96 14.00
C ILE A 219 -4.41 -22.53 15.47
N TYR A 220 -4.15 -21.25 15.73
CA TYR A 220 -4.04 -20.75 17.10
C TYR A 220 -5.41 -20.61 17.78
N ASP A 221 -6.38 -20.01 17.09
CA ASP A 221 -7.70 -19.70 17.64
C ASP A 221 -8.61 -20.95 17.66
N ASN A 222 -8.53 -21.82 16.64
CA ASN A 222 -9.40 -22.98 16.47
C ASN A 222 -8.65 -24.33 16.58
N ARG A 223 -7.64 -24.40 17.44
CA ARG A 223 -6.82 -25.62 17.62
C ARG A 223 -7.65 -26.86 17.93
N ASP A 224 -8.69 -26.70 18.74
CA ASP A 224 -9.52 -27.81 19.23
C ASP A 224 -10.27 -28.50 18.08
N LYS A 225 -10.61 -27.75 17.01
CA LYS A 225 -11.24 -28.31 15.81
C LYS A 225 -10.28 -29.22 15.06
N VAL A 226 -9.04 -28.77 14.87
CA VAL A 226 -8.00 -29.54 14.18
C VAL A 226 -7.64 -30.80 14.97
N GLU A 227 -7.52 -30.70 16.30
CA GLU A 227 -7.29 -31.85 17.18
C GLU A 227 -8.46 -32.85 17.14
N THR A 228 -9.69 -32.36 17.06
CA THR A 228 -10.88 -33.22 16.91
C THR A 228 -10.82 -34.00 15.60
N TYR A 229 -10.53 -33.37 14.47
CA TYR A 229 -10.37 -34.08 13.19
C TYR A 229 -9.30 -35.17 13.25
N LEU A 230 -8.16 -34.88 13.89
CA LEU A 230 -7.09 -35.85 14.08
C LEU A 230 -7.50 -37.00 15.01
N ALA A 231 -8.28 -36.73 16.06
CA ALA A 231 -8.81 -37.75 16.97
C ALA A 231 -9.82 -38.69 16.29
N TYR A 232 -10.56 -38.20 15.29
CA TYR A 232 -11.43 -39.01 14.42
C TYR A 232 -10.66 -39.80 13.33
N GLY A 233 -9.32 -39.71 13.30
CA GLY A 233 -8.48 -40.45 12.37
C GLY A 233 -8.28 -39.77 11.00
N ALA A 234 -8.65 -38.49 10.86
CA ALA A 234 -8.41 -37.75 9.62
C ALA A 234 -6.90 -37.58 9.38
N SER A 235 -6.48 -37.67 8.11
CA SER A 235 -5.10 -37.39 7.74
C SER A 235 -4.76 -35.90 7.89
N ARG A 236 -3.47 -35.57 8.00
CA ARG A 236 -2.98 -34.16 8.07
C ARG A 236 -3.55 -33.31 6.92
N PHE A 237 -3.59 -33.87 5.71
CA PHE A 237 -4.09 -33.16 4.53
C PHE A 237 -5.59 -32.90 4.61
N GLU A 238 -6.38 -33.85 5.10
CA GLU A 238 -7.84 -33.69 5.25
C GLU A 238 -8.18 -32.67 6.33
N ALA A 239 -7.51 -32.73 7.49
CA ALA A 239 -7.72 -31.76 8.56
C ALA A 239 -7.33 -30.33 8.16
N CYS A 240 -6.31 -30.17 7.30
CA CYS A 240 -5.83 -28.86 6.87
C CYS A 240 -6.50 -28.31 5.61
N SER A 241 -7.12 -29.16 4.79
CA SER A 241 -7.78 -28.76 3.55
C SER A 241 -8.76 -27.58 3.71
N PRO A 242 -9.67 -27.55 4.71
CA PRO A 242 -10.57 -26.40 4.88
C PRO A 242 -9.82 -25.11 5.23
N VAL A 243 -8.79 -25.20 6.09
CA VAL A 243 -7.96 -24.05 6.48
C VAL A 243 -7.19 -23.52 5.27
N ALA A 244 -6.60 -24.39 4.46
CA ALA A 244 -5.84 -24.01 3.27
C ALA A 244 -6.72 -23.33 2.22
N ARG A 245 -7.94 -23.84 1.99
CA ARG A 245 -8.89 -23.29 1.02
C ARG A 245 -9.33 -21.88 1.40
N GLU A 246 -9.65 -21.67 2.68
CA GLU A 246 -10.07 -20.36 3.16
C GLU A 246 -8.91 -19.37 3.20
N ALA A 247 -7.70 -19.81 3.58
CA ALA A 247 -6.48 -19.01 3.50
C ALA A 247 -6.24 -18.48 2.08
N LEU A 248 -6.32 -19.36 1.08
CA LEU A 248 -6.10 -19.00 -0.32
C LEU A 248 -7.21 -18.08 -0.85
N ARG A 249 -8.47 -18.33 -0.48
CA ARG A 249 -9.61 -17.47 -0.85
C ARG A 249 -9.40 -16.04 -0.35
N ILE A 250 -9.08 -15.88 0.93
CA ILE A 250 -8.87 -14.56 1.54
C ILE A 250 -7.64 -13.88 0.91
N ALA A 251 -6.56 -14.62 0.68
CA ALA A 251 -5.34 -14.10 0.06
C ALA A 251 -5.53 -13.61 -1.39
N LEU A 252 -6.39 -14.28 -2.18
CA LEU A 252 -6.62 -13.94 -3.59
C LEU A 252 -7.79 -13.01 -3.84
N THR A 253 -8.62 -12.75 -2.83
CA THR A 253 -9.76 -11.83 -2.93
C THR A 253 -9.36 -10.45 -3.49
N PRO A 254 -8.26 -9.80 -3.05
CA PRO A 254 -7.85 -8.51 -3.61
C PRO A 254 -7.50 -8.58 -5.09
N THR A 255 -6.78 -9.64 -5.52
CA THR A 255 -6.38 -9.83 -6.91
C THR A 255 -7.59 -10.05 -7.82
N ILE A 256 -8.55 -10.87 -7.38
CA ILE A 256 -9.79 -11.13 -8.12
C ILE A 256 -10.63 -9.85 -8.22
N SER A 257 -10.75 -9.10 -7.12
CA SER A 257 -11.51 -7.84 -7.09
C SER A 257 -10.87 -6.76 -7.95
N GLN A 258 -9.54 -6.74 -8.05
CA GLN A 258 -8.84 -5.82 -8.94
C GLN A 258 -9.08 -6.17 -10.41
N MET A 259 -9.08 -7.47 -10.75
CA MET A 259 -9.34 -7.94 -12.12
C MET A 259 -10.76 -7.61 -12.60
N SER A 260 -11.77 -7.63 -11.73
CA SER A 260 -13.15 -7.32 -12.11
C SER A 260 -13.40 -5.83 -12.39
N VAL A 261 -12.58 -4.95 -11.80
CA VAL A 261 -12.76 -3.50 -11.85
C VAL A 261 -11.83 -2.82 -12.87
N ILE A 262 -10.70 -3.46 -13.21
CA ILE A 262 -9.73 -2.95 -14.19
C ILE A 262 -10.41 -2.73 -15.55
N GLY A 263 -10.29 -1.51 -16.06
CA GLY A 263 -10.85 -1.11 -17.35
C GLY A 263 -12.27 -0.52 -17.28
N ILE A 264 -13.01 -0.69 -16.18
CA ILE A 264 -14.33 -0.06 -15.98
C ILE A 264 -14.19 1.21 -15.13
N ILE A 265 -13.58 1.10 -13.95
CA ILE A 265 -13.49 2.20 -12.97
C ILE A 265 -12.07 2.78 -12.91
N SER A 266 -11.05 1.94 -13.12
CA SER A 266 -9.65 2.34 -12.99
C SER A 266 -8.87 1.96 -14.24
N ILE A 267 -8.16 2.95 -14.80
CA ILE A 267 -7.11 2.73 -15.79
C ILE A 267 -5.80 2.50 -15.01
N PRO A 268 -5.13 1.35 -15.17
CA PRO A 268 -3.87 1.08 -14.49
C PRO A 268 -2.80 2.12 -14.83
N GLY A 269 -2.04 2.57 -13.83
CA GLY A 269 -1.06 3.66 -13.99
C GLY A 269 0.01 3.37 -15.05
N MET A 270 0.45 2.12 -15.20
CA MET A 270 1.41 1.72 -16.24
C MET A 270 0.80 1.72 -17.65
N MET A 271 -0.50 1.40 -17.79
CA MET A 271 -1.22 1.54 -19.06
C MET A 271 -1.34 3.03 -19.43
N THR A 272 -1.73 3.89 -18.49
CA THR A 272 -1.74 5.35 -18.70
C THR A 272 -0.35 5.87 -19.04
N GLY A 273 0.68 5.40 -18.34
CA GLY A 273 2.07 5.77 -18.59
C GLY A 273 2.54 5.39 -19.99
N ALA A 274 2.19 4.19 -20.48
CA ALA A 274 2.51 3.77 -21.84
C ALA A 274 1.81 4.66 -22.89
N ILE A 275 0.54 5.02 -22.66
CA ILE A 275 -0.24 5.90 -23.53
C ILE A 275 0.36 7.31 -23.57
N LEU A 276 0.69 7.89 -22.40
CA LEU A 276 1.35 9.20 -22.30
C LEU A 276 2.75 9.19 -22.92
N GLY A 277 3.43 8.04 -22.89
CA GLY A 277 4.70 7.80 -23.57
C GLY A 277 4.58 7.58 -25.09
N GLY A 278 3.39 7.76 -25.68
CA GLY A 278 3.17 7.66 -27.12
C GLY A 278 2.91 6.24 -27.65
N SER A 279 2.72 5.25 -26.77
CA SER A 279 2.35 3.89 -27.19
C SER A 279 0.91 3.83 -27.69
N SER A 280 0.62 2.94 -28.65
CA SER A 280 -0.76 2.71 -29.09
C SER A 280 -1.60 2.10 -27.96
N VAL A 281 -2.83 2.59 -27.82
CA VAL A 281 -3.77 2.16 -26.76
C VAL A 281 -4.07 0.66 -26.83
N ASP A 282 -4.17 0.10 -28.04
CA ASP A 282 -4.38 -1.34 -28.26
C ASP A 282 -3.24 -2.19 -27.67
N GLN A 283 -1.98 -1.78 -27.90
CA GLN A 283 -0.82 -2.52 -27.37
C GLN A 283 -0.71 -2.36 -25.85
N ALA A 284 -0.96 -1.17 -25.32
CA ALA A 284 -0.96 -0.93 -23.88
C ALA A 284 -2.04 -1.78 -23.16
N ALA A 285 -3.23 -1.92 -23.75
CA ALA A 285 -4.29 -2.77 -23.22
C ALA A 285 -3.91 -4.25 -23.21
N LYS A 286 -3.34 -4.78 -24.30
CA LYS A 286 -2.88 -6.18 -24.39
C LYS A 286 -1.80 -6.49 -23.36
N LEU A 287 -0.84 -5.60 -23.21
CA LEU A 287 0.23 -5.74 -22.22
C LEU A 287 -0.32 -5.76 -20.79
N GLN A 288 -1.28 -4.87 -20.49
CA GLN A 288 -1.91 -4.81 -19.19
C GLN A 288 -2.72 -6.07 -18.86
N MET A 289 -3.42 -6.65 -19.85
CA MET A 289 -4.12 -7.94 -19.68
C MET A 289 -3.15 -9.07 -19.34
N ILE A 290 -2.03 -9.17 -20.08
CA ILE A 290 -0.99 -10.17 -19.83
C ILE A 290 -0.42 -10.03 -18.41
N ILE A 291 -0.09 -8.81 -18.00
CA ILE A 291 0.51 -8.54 -16.69
C ILE A 291 -0.47 -8.88 -15.56
N MET A 292 -1.77 -8.60 -15.73
CA MET A 292 -2.78 -9.00 -14.74
C MET A 292 -2.88 -10.53 -14.58
N PHE A 293 -2.83 -11.28 -15.69
CA PHE A 293 -2.81 -12.74 -15.62
C PHE A 293 -1.53 -13.27 -14.96
N MET A 294 -0.37 -12.66 -15.24
CA MET A 294 0.89 -13.01 -14.59
C MET A 294 0.89 -12.72 -13.09
N ILE A 295 0.36 -11.55 -12.67
CA ILE A 295 0.21 -11.20 -11.26
C ILE A 295 -0.69 -12.20 -10.55
N SER A 296 -1.83 -12.56 -11.16
CA SER A 296 -2.76 -13.53 -10.62
C SER A 296 -2.12 -14.92 -10.46
N ALA A 297 -1.47 -15.42 -11.51
CA ALA A 297 -0.78 -16.70 -11.49
C ALA A 297 0.36 -16.74 -10.45
N SER A 298 1.23 -15.72 -10.43
CA SER A 298 2.33 -15.63 -9.47
C SER A 298 1.83 -15.54 -8.03
N SER A 299 0.80 -14.75 -7.77
CA SER A 299 0.27 -14.57 -6.41
C SER A 299 -0.44 -15.83 -5.91
N ALA A 300 -1.21 -16.52 -6.77
CA ALA A 300 -1.86 -17.78 -6.45
C ALA A 300 -0.85 -18.89 -6.16
N LEU A 301 0.16 -19.03 -7.01
CA LEU A 301 1.21 -20.03 -6.83
C LEU A 301 2.03 -19.76 -5.56
N ALA A 302 2.42 -18.50 -5.33
CA ALA A 302 3.13 -18.09 -4.12
C ALA A 302 2.30 -18.37 -2.85
N ALA A 303 1.02 -18.00 -2.83
CA ALA A 303 0.15 -18.21 -1.67
C ALA A 303 -0.09 -19.70 -1.40
N MET A 304 -0.26 -20.51 -2.46
CA MET A 304 -0.47 -21.96 -2.33
C MET A 304 0.76 -22.66 -1.75
N VAL A 305 1.94 -22.40 -2.32
CA VAL A 305 3.20 -23.00 -1.83
C VAL A 305 3.48 -22.55 -0.39
N ALA A 306 3.30 -21.26 -0.08
CA ALA A 306 3.49 -20.74 1.27
C ALA A 306 2.52 -21.35 2.28
N THR A 307 1.26 -21.58 1.88
CA THR A 307 0.25 -22.23 2.73
C THR A 307 0.63 -23.67 3.03
N ILE A 308 1.08 -24.43 2.02
CA ILE A 308 1.55 -25.81 2.20
C ILE A 308 2.75 -25.86 3.15
N PHE A 309 3.73 -24.95 2.98
CA PHE A 309 4.87 -24.85 3.89
C PHE A 309 4.46 -24.44 5.31
N ALA A 310 3.54 -23.49 5.46
CA ALA A 310 3.06 -23.09 6.79
C ALA A 310 2.38 -24.25 7.51
N LEU A 311 1.52 -25.02 6.81
CA LEU A 311 0.84 -26.17 7.38
C LEU A 311 1.80 -27.32 7.73
N SER A 312 2.80 -27.59 6.88
CA SER A 312 3.78 -28.65 7.14
C SER A 312 4.71 -28.34 8.31
N VAL A 313 4.94 -27.05 8.62
CA VAL A 313 5.74 -26.63 9.78
C VAL A 313 4.93 -26.64 11.07
N VAL A 314 3.65 -26.29 11.02
CA VAL A 314 2.79 -26.17 12.22
C VAL A 314 2.28 -27.52 12.72
N ILE A 315 1.98 -28.45 11.80
CA ILE A 315 1.54 -29.81 12.14
C ILE A 315 2.71 -30.74 11.84
N ASP A 316 3.27 -31.40 12.84
CA ASP A 316 4.45 -32.28 12.69
C ASP A 316 4.07 -33.62 12.00
N SER A 317 5.05 -34.41 11.57
CA SER A 317 4.83 -35.76 10.99
C SER A 317 4.14 -36.74 11.94
N GLU A 318 4.15 -36.44 13.23
CA GLU A 318 3.53 -37.20 14.32
C GLU A 318 2.05 -36.79 14.60
N HIS A 319 1.38 -36.09 13.67
CA HIS A 319 -0.01 -35.62 13.84
C HIS A 319 -0.24 -34.80 15.12
N ARG A 320 0.78 -34.07 15.58
CA ARG A 320 0.68 -33.18 16.74
C ARG A 320 0.84 -31.73 16.30
N ILE A 321 -0.05 -30.88 16.79
CA ILE A 321 0.10 -29.43 16.68
C ILE A 321 1.24 -29.05 17.62
N ARG A 322 2.28 -28.37 17.11
CA ARG A 322 3.35 -27.80 17.96
C ARG A 322 3.08 -26.31 18.18
N PRO A 323 2.31 -25.92 19.22
CA PRO A 323 2.11 -24.53 19.57
C PRO A 323 3.43 -23.84 19.97
N ASP A 324 4.41 -24.60 20.46
CA ASP A 324 5.75 -24.12 20.86
C ASP A 324 6.58 -23.48 19.73
N ARG A 325 6.17 -23.65 18.47
CA ARG A 325 6.85 -23.04 17.32
C ARG A 325 6.23 -21.74 16.83
N VAL A 326 5.09 -21.32 17.40
CA VAL A 326 4.43 -20.04 17.07
C VAL A 326 4.87 -19.00 18.09
N ASP A 327 5.98 -18.33 17.80
CA ASP A 327 6.47 -17.23 18.63
C ASP A 327 5.57 -15.99 18.40
N VAL A 328 4.90 -15.57 19.47
CA VAL A 328 4.13 -14.32 19.54
C VAL A 328 5.05 -13.13 19.89
N LYS A 329 6.36 -13.36 20.07
CA LYS A 329 7.30 -12.32 20.49
C LYS A 329 7.56 -11.29 19.37
N GLU A 330 7.22 -10.04 19.66
CA GLU A 330 7.53 -8.89 18.80
C GLU A 330 9.04 -8.73 18.58
N HIS A 331 9.40 -8.43 17.32
CA HIS A 331 10.77 -8.29 16.83
C HIS A 331 11.56 -7.21 17.59
N ALA A 332 12.87 -7.43 17.81
CA ALA A 332 13.78 -6.41 18.35
C ALA A 332 13.80 -5.13 17.50
N ILE A 333 13.56 -5.27 16.20
CA ILE A 333 13.48 -4.15 15.23
C ILE A 333 12.22 -3.29 15.46
N TRP A 334 11.09 -3.89 15.87
CA TRP A 334 9.87 -3.14 16.19
C TRP A 334 10.00 -2.42 17.54
N ARG A 335 10.70 -3.03 18.50
CA ARG A 335 11.13 -2.38 19.75
C ARG A 335 12.04 -1.18 19.48
N GLY A 336 13.04 -1.34 18.61
CA GLY A 336 13.92 -0.26 18.18
C GLY A 336 13.19 0.83 17.40
N ARG A 337 12.28 0.46 16.48
CA ARG A 337 11.47 1.42 15.71
C ARG A 337 10.51 2.20 16.60
N ASN A 338 9.84 1.55 17.55
CA ASN A 338 8.97 2.22 18.51
C ASN A 338 9.77 3.13 19.44
N TRP A 339 10.97 2.72 19.83
CA TRP A 339 11.88 3.57 20.61
C TRP A 339 12.31 4.80 19.81
N VAL A 340 12.74 4.65 18.56
CA VAL A 340 13.06 5.77 17.66
C VAL A 340 11.85 6.65 17.40
N TRP A 341 10.67 6.06 17.17
CA TRP A 341 9.42 6.82 17.00
C TRP A 341 8.99 7.56 18.27
N ALA A 342 9.19 6.98 19.45
CA ALA A 342 8.95 7.64 20.71
C ALA A 342 9.91 8.81 20.93
N GLN A 343 11.18 8.69 20.51
CA GLN A 343 12.14 9.80 20.53
C GLN A 343 11.76 10.92 19.56
N ILE A 344 11.36 10.59 18.32
CA ILE A 344 10.93 11.59 17.33
C ILE A 344 9.63 12.28 17.75
N VAL A 345 8.61 11.53 18.18
CA VAL A 345 7.34 12.10 18.65
C VAL A 345 7.53 12.86 19.96
N GLY A 346 8.40 12.39 20.85
CA GLY A 346 8.79 13.12 22.06
C GLY A 346 9.47 14.44 21.71
N GLY A 347 10.38 14.45 20.74
CA GLY A 347 11.03 15.65 20.22
C GLY A 347 10.05 16.63 19.58
N VAL A 348 9.15 16.16 18.71
CA VAL A 348 8.13 17.00 18.06
C VAL A 348 7.15 17.57 19.07
N LYS A 349 6.68 16.78 20.05
CA LYS A 349 5.80 17.28 21.13
C LYS A 349 6.52 18.28 22.03
N CYS A 350 7.81 18.08 22.31
CA CYS A 350 8.62 19.02 23.08
C CYS A 350 8.78 20.36 22.32
N VAL A 351 9.09 20.32 21.03
CA VAL A 351 9.20 21.53 20.19
C VAL A 351 7.85 22.23 20.04
N ALA A 352 6.76 21.49 19.79
CA ALA A 352 5.41 22.05 19.70
C ALA A 352 4.97 22.69 21.03
N GLY A 353 5.25 22.03 22.17
CA GLY A 353 4.99 22.56 23.51
C GLY A 353 5.82 23.80 23.84
N CYS A 354 7.10 23.82 23.47
CA CYS A 354 7.96 25.00 23.62
C CYS A 354 7.48 26.18 22.76
N CYS A 355 7.07 25.94 21.51
CA CYS A 355 6.50 26.98 20.65
C CYS A 355 5.16 27.49 21.20
N TRP A 356 4.32 26.62 21.75
CA TRP A 356 3.04 27.00 22.34
C TRP A 356 3.24 27.86 23.59
N ARG A 357 4.12 27.41 24.50
CA ARG A 357 4.45 28.14 25.73
C ARG A 357 5.11 29.49 25.44
N ARG A 358 5.96 29.57 24.41
CA ARG A 358 6.57 30.84 23.96
C ARG A 358 5.56 31.79 23.30
N LYS A 359 4.48 31.26 22.72
CA LYS A 359 3.37 32.06 22.18
C LYS A 359 2.49 32.59 23.32
N GLU A 360 2.23 31.77 24.33
CA GLU A 360 1.47 32.14 25.53
C GLU A 360 2.19 33.17 26.39
N GLU A 361 3.52 33.05 26.56
CA GLU A 361 4.35 34.06 27.23
C GLU A 361 4.41 35.39 26.47
N ARG A 362 4.36 35.40 25.13
CA ARG A 362 4.25 36.65 24.35
C ARG A 362 2.89 37.32 24.48
N VAL A 363 1.82 36.55 24.58
CA VAL A 363 0.45 37.08 24.75
C VAL A 363 0.27 37.66 26.15
N ASN A 364 0.76 36.97 27.19
CA ASN A 364 0.70 37.48 28.56
C ASN A 364 1.66 38.64 28.81
N GLY A 365 2.85 38.65 28.20
CA GLY A 365 3.79 39.78 28.29
C GLY A 365 3.26 41.06 27.64
N HIS A 366 2.32 40.96 26.69
CA HIS A 366 1.67 42.13 26.10
C HIS A 366 0.61 42.73 27.05
N HIS A 367 -0.10 41.89 27.81
CA HIS A 367 -1.06 42.35 28.81
C HIS A 367 -0.43 43.01 30.04
N ASP A 368 0.77 42.56 30.44
CA ASP A 368 1.48 43.18 31.57
C ASP A 368 2.19 44.48 31.17
N GLY A 369 2.60 44.62 29.90
CA GLY A 369 3.15 45.86 29.36
C GLY A 369 2.14 47.00 29.27
N GLU A 370 0.87 46.70 28.98
CA GLU A 370 -0.21 47.69 28.97
C GLU A 370 -0.68 48.10 30.39
N ARG A 371 -0.44 47.28 31.42
CA ARG A 371 -0.78 47.64 32.82
C ARG A 371 0.24 48.52 33.51
N LEU A 372 1.47 48.61 33.01
CA LEU A 372 2.55 49.42 33.60
C LEU A 372 2.69 50.83 32.98
N LEU A 373 1.90 51.14 31.95
CA LEU A 373 1.86 52.45 31.27
C LEU A 373 0.50 53.16 31.43
N GLY A 374 -0.37 52.67 32.33
CA GLY A 374 -1.69 53.24 32.63
C GLY A 374 -1.70 54.06 33.92
#